data_AF-A0A345GXB1-F1
#
_entry.id   AF-A0A345GXB1-F1
#
_cell.length_a   1.000
_cell.length_b   1.000
_cell.length_c   1.000
_cell.angle_alpha   90.00
_cell.angle_beta   90.00
_cell.angle_gamma   90.00
#
_symmetry.space_group_name_H-M   'P 1'
#
loop_
_entity.id
_entity.type
_entity.pdbx_description
1 polymer ?
#
loop_
_entity_poly.entity_id
_entity_poly.type
_entity_poly.pdbx_seq_one_letter_code
_entity_poly.pdbx_strand_id
1 'polypeptide(L)'
;MAEEITQKEVAALITLEKPDTFRAHFLCFLFKNKKLHGSSKEREVRLWQHNSWTASLYAVFIFKFDRKNHLIDIKTKLNIFGKTFFMGVFSILFVFFSWKLFSLYKNERFWLYTSIVGVFMILYVLFCKAVYEGEKRIQRKVFFEKLDLEIIEES
;
A
#
# COMPACT_ATOMS: atom_id res chain seq x y z
N MET A 1 1.84 -11.52 29.97
CA MET A 1 0.63 -10.67 29.94
C MET A 1 0.57 -10.05 28.55
N ALA A 2 -0.55 -10.13 27.84
CA ALA A 2 -0.66 -9.42 26.56
C ALA A 2 -0.79 -7.94 26.89
N GLU A 3 0.27 -7.18 26.61
CA GLU A 3 0.31 -5.74 26.85
C GLU A 3 -0.69 -5.07 25.90
N GLU A 4 -1.60 -4.26 26.45
CA GLU A 4 -2.64 -3.61 25.67
C GLU A 4 -2.05 -2.42 24.90
N ILE A 5 -1.88 -2.56 23.58
CA ILE A 5 -1.37 -1.49 22.71
C ILE A 5 -2.28 -0.26 22.80
N THR A 6 -1.70 0.89 23.18
CA THR A 6 -2.43 2.15 23.33
C THR A 6 -2.30 3.05 22.10
N GLN A 7 -3.25 3.98 21.94
CA GLN A 7 -3.17 4.98 20.86
C GLN A 7 -1.89 5.83 20.93
N LYS A 8 -1.42 6.12 22.14
CA LYS A 8 -0.25 6.98 22.36
C LYS A 8 1.02 6.31 21.83
N GLU A 9 1.22 5.03 22.11
CA GLU A 9 2.33 4.23 21.56
C GLU A 9 2.32 4.23 20.03
N VAL A 10 1.18 3.91 19.42
CA VAL A 10 1.09 3.86 17.94
C VAL A 10 1.30 5.25 17.32
N ALA A 11 0.83 6.32 17.97
CA ALA A 11 1.06 7.69 17.51
C ALA A 11 2.52 8.13 17.66
N ALA A 12 3.24 7.65 18.68
CA ALA A 12 4.66 7.96 18.91
C ALA A 12 5.56 7.46 17.76
N LEU A 13 5.15 6.38 17.08
CA LEU A 13 5.87 5.89 15.90
C LEU A 13 5.91 6.89 14.73
N ILE A 14 5.00 7.87 14.68
CA ILE A 14 4.91 8.84 13.57
C ILE A 14 6.13 9.76 13.59
N THR A 15 7.07 9.54 12.66
CA THR A 15 8.24 10.41 12.49
C THR A 15 7.89 11.69 11.74
N LEU A 16 6.94 11.62 10.80
CA LEU A 16 6.51 12.78 10.03
C LEU A 16 4.99 12.80 9.86
N GLU A 17 4.36 13.79 10.48
CA GLU A 17 2.93 13.99 10.34
C GLU A 17 2.58 14.40 8.90
N LYS A 18 1.74 13.59 8.26
CA LYS A 18 1.22 13.81 6.91
C LYS A 18 -0.22 13.31 6.85
N PRO A 19 -1.09 13.95 6.06
CA PRO A 19 -2.43 13.43 5.82
C PRO A 19 -2.40 12.31 4.77
N ASP A 20 -3.21 11.28 4.97
CA ASP A 20 -3.44 10.18 4.02
C ASP A 20 -4.24 10.69 2.80
N THR A 21 -3.51 11.26 1.83
CA THR A 21 -4.05 11.93 0.64
C THR A 21 -3.18 11.63 -0.58
N PHE A 22 -3.77 11.73 -1.77
CA PHE A 22 -3.06 11.47 -3.03
C PHE A 22 -1.78 12.29 -3.16
N ARG A 23 -1.86 13.60 -2.91
CA ARG A 23 -0.71 14.51 -3.01
C ARG A 23 0.40 14.12 -2.03
N ALA A 24 0.05 13.78 -0.79
CA ALA A 24 1.06 13.36 0.20
C ALA A 24 1.79 12.09 -0.26
N HIS A 25 1.06 11.07 -0.73
CA HIS A 25 1.66 9.84 -1.23
C HIS A 25 2.49 10.03 -2.49
N PHE A 26 2.01 10.86 -3.44
CA PHE A 26 2.75 11.21 -4.65
C PHE A 26 4.08 11.92 -4.34
N LEU A 27 4.06 12.91 -3.44
CA LEU A 27 5.28 13.60 -3.03
C LEU A 27 6.24 12.65 -2.30
N CYS A 28 5.73 11.75 -1.45
CA CYS A 28 6.59 10.75 -0.79
C CYS A 28 7.27 9.83 -1.80
N PHE A 29 6.55 9.42 -2.85
CA PHE A 29 7.11 8.64 -3.96
C PHE A 29 8.23 9.40 -4.69
N LEU A 30 8.03 10.69 -5.00
CA LEU A 30 9.04 11.51 -5.68
C LEU A 30 10.30 11.75 -4.83
N PHE A 31 10.13 12.09 -3.55
CA PHE A 31 11.24 12.45 -2.67
C PHE A 31 11.87 11.26 -1.94
N LYS A 32 11.41 10.03 -2.20
CA LYS A 32 11.95 8.76 -1.67
C LYS A 32 12.21 8.78 -0.16
N ASN A 33 11.33 9.44 0.60
CA ASN A 33 11.48 9.53 2.04
C ASN A 33 11.11 8.18 2.68
N LYS A 34 12.05 7.58 3.42
CA LYS A 34 11.86 6.30 4.12
C LYS A 34 11.35 6.47 5.56
N LYS A 35 11.09 7.70 6.01
CA LYS A 35 10.55 7.95 7.36
C LYS A 35 9.17 7.32 7.53
N LEU A 36 8.79 7.06 8.76
CA LEU A 36 7.43 6.61 9.07
C LEU A 36 6.50 7.83 9.01
N HIS A 37 5.53 7.77 8.13
CA HIS A 37 4.55 8.82 7.94
C HIS A 37 3.23 8.41 8.56
N GLY A 38 2.48 9.38 9.07
CA GLY A 38 1.18 9.07 9.64
C GLY A 38 0.35 10.29 10.00
N SER A 39 -0.89 10.01 10.37
CA SER A 39 -1.80 11.00 10.93
C SER A 39 -2.51 10.40 12.13
N SER A 40 -2.62 11.14 13.22
CA SER A 40 -3.40 10.76 14.39
C SER A 40 -4.71 11.56 14.44
N LYS A 41 -5.82 10.87 14.62
CA LYS A 41 -7.14 11.42 14.95
C LYS A 41 -7.62 10.76 16.23
N GLU A 42 -8.60 11.37 16.91
CA GLU A 42 -9.07 10.95 18.26
C GLU A 42 -9.19 9.44 18.49
N ARG A 43 -9.60 8.63 17.49
CA ARG A 43 -9.73 7.17 17.63
C ARG A 43 -9.11 6.39 16.48
N GLU A 44 -8.28 7.04 15.67
CA GLU A 44 -7.71 6.43 14.49
C GLU A 44 -6.30 6.95 14.23
N VAL A 45 -5.33 6.04 14.22
CA VAL A 45 -3.97 6.34 13.80
C VAL A 45 -3.70 5.66 12.47
N ARG A 46 -3.27 6.45 11.48
CA ARG A 46 -2.88 5.93 10.17
C ARG A 46 -1.37 5.97 10.05
N LEU A 47 -0.76 4.86 9.71
CA LEU A 47 0.67 4.72 9.52
C LEU A 47 0.98 4.16 8.14
N TRP A 48 2.00 4.70 7.49
CA TRP A 48 2.55 4.12 6.27
C TRP A 48 4.03 4.46 6.16
N GLN A 49 4.75 3.54 5.54
CA GLN A 49 6.13 3.74 5.16
C GLN A 49 6.26 3.43 3.67
N HIS A 50 7.08 4.20 2.98
CA HIS A 50 7.45 3.89 1.61
C HIS A 50 8.79 3.15 1.63
N ASN A 51 8.89 2.05 0.89
CA ASN A 51 10.18 1.41 0.61
C ASN A 51 10.54 1.52 -0.88
N SER A 52 11.85 1.48 -1.17
CA SER A 52 12.36 1.67 -2.53
C SER A 52 11.98 0.55 -3.50
N TRP A 53 11.51 -0.59 -3.00
CA TRP A 53 11.18 -1.77 -3.80
C TRP A 53 9.73 -1.73 -4.32
N THR A 54 8.79 -1.24 -3.51
CA THR A 54 7.35 -1.31 -3.83
C THR A 54 6.78 -0.03 -4.39
N ALA A 55 7.58 1.05 -4.41
CA ALA A 55 7.25 2.30 -5.09
C ALA A 55 5.86 2.81 -4.67
N SER A 56 4.86 2.74 -5.54
CA SER A 56 3.51 3.22 -5.25
C SER A 56 2.61 2.18 -4.59
N LEU A 57 3.00 0.90 -4.49
CA LEU A 57 2.14 -0.21 -4.05
C LEU A 57 2.33 -0.63 -2.59
N TYR A 58 2.31 0.33 -1.67
CA TYR A 58 2.39 0.08 -0.23
C TYR A 58 1.05 0.23 0.50
N ALA A 59 0.97 -0.40 1.67
CA ALA A 59 -0.19 -0.35 2.53
C ALA A 59 -0.19 0.89 3.44
N VAL A 60 -1.39 1.39 3.72
CA VAL A 60 -1.66 2.28 4.85
C VAL A 60 -2.32 1.43 5.92
N PHE A 61 -1.69 1.36 7.08
CA PHE A 61 -2.23 0.71 8.27
C PHE A 61 -3.10 1.70 9.02
N ILE A 62 -4.26 1.25 9.45
CA ILE A 62 -5.27 2.04 10.14
C ILE A 62 -5.55 1.33 11.45
N PHE A 63 -5.03 1.87 12.52
CA PHE A 63 -5.25 1.41 13.88
C PHE A 63 -6.47 2.14 14.44
N LYS A 64 -7.46 1.39 14.91
CA LYS A 64 -8.67 1.94 15.52
C LYS A 64 -8.65 1.68 17.00
N PHE A 65 -9.09 2.67 17.76
CA PHE A 65 -9.09 2.63 19.21
C PHE A 65 -10.52 2.80 19.76
N ASP A 66 -10.76 2.23 20.93
CA ASP A 66 -12.01 2.45 21.67
C ASP A 66 -12.03 3.81 22.40
N ARG A 67 -12.98 4.00 23.31
CA ARG A 67 -13.06 5.21 24.13
C ARG A 67 -12.01 5.28 25.24
N LYS A 68 -11.39 4.16 25.58
CA LYS A 68 -10.30 4.04 26.56
C LYS A 68 -8.92 4.12 25.88
N ASN A 69 -8.88 4.37 24.57
CA ASN A 69 -7.69 4.41 23.73
C ASN A 69 -6.99 3.05 23.58
N HIS A 70 -7.71 1.95 23.76
CA HIS A 70 -7.21 0.59 23.55
C HIS A 70 -7.44 0.17 22.10
N LEU A 71 -6.47 -0.53 21.52
CA LEU A 71 -6.55 -1.02 20.14
C LEU A 71 -7.71 -2.03 19.99
N ILE A 72 -8.63 -1.75 19.07
CA ILE A 72 -9.75 -2.65 18.75
C ILE A 72 -9.61 -3.35 17.41
N ASP A 73 -8.90 -2.73 16.45
CA ASP A 73 -8.83 -3.21 15.09
C ASP A 73 -7.65 -2.60 14.33
N ILE A 74 -7.05 -3.40 13.44
CA ILE A 74 -6.01 -2.98 12.51
C ILE A 74 -6.47 -3.32 11.10
N LYS A 75 -6.79 -2.29 10.32
CA LYS A 75 -7.10 -2.44 8.90
C LYS A 75 -5.91 -2.03 8.04
N THR A 76 -5.81 -2.64 6.87
CA THR A 76 -4.84 -2.23 5.85
C THR A 76 -5.58 -1.86 4.58
N LYS A 77 -5.19 -0.77 3.94
CA LYS A 77 -5.66 -0.42 2.60
C LYS A 77 -4.48 -0.09 1.69
N LEU A 78 -4.63 -0.27 0.38
CA LEU A 78 -3.68 0.28 -0.58
C LEU A 78 -3.77 1.82 -0.52
N ASN A 79 -2.62 2.49 -0.53
CA ASN A 79 -2.61 3.96 -0.57
C ASN A 79 -3.29 4.47 -1.86
N ILE A 80 -3.92 5.64 -1.76
CA ILE A 80 -4.75 6.17 -2.86
C ILE A 80 -3.93 6.43 -4.13
N PHE A 81 -2.66 6.85 -4.02
CA PHE A 81 -1.78 7.05 -5.17
C PHE A 81 -1.48 5.72 -5.87
N GLY A 82 -1.12 4.67 -5.12
CA GLY A 82 -0.91 3.32 -5.64
C GLY A 82 -2.12 2.77 -6.36
N LYS A 83 -3.32 2.95 -5.79
CA LYS A 83 -4.57 2.54 -6.43
C LYS A 83 -4.78 3.23 -7.78
N THR A 84 -4.62 4.55 -7.82
CA THR A 84 -4.77 5.34 -9.05
C THR A 84 -3.68 4.99 -10.07
N PHE A 85 -2.44 4.83 -9.64
CA PHE A 85 -1.32 4.48 -10.51
C PHE A 85 -1.51 3.11 -11.15
N PHE A 86 -1.90 2.10 -10.36
CA PHE A 86 -2.24 0.77 -10.86
C PHE A 86 -3.36 0.82 -11.91
N MET A 87 -4.46 1.52 -11.62
CA MET A 87 -5.58 1.66 -12.55
C MET A 87 -5.20 2.42 -13.82
N GLY A 88 -4.34 3.43 -13.70
CA GLY A 88 -3.82 4.20 -14.83
C GLY A 88 -2.95 3.35 -15.77
N VAL A 89 -1.98 2.62 -15.22
CA VAL A 89 -1.11 1.72 -15.99
C VAL A 89 -1.94 0.61 -16.65
N PHE A 90 -2.88 0.01 -15.92
CA PHE A 90 -3.78 -1.02 -16.47
C PHE A 90 -4.60 -0.47 -17.64
N SER A 91 -5.19 0.72 -17.50
CA SER A 91 -5.96 1.37 -18.56
C SER A 91 -5.12 1.68 -19.80
N ILE A 92 -3.90 2.19 -19.62
CA ILE A 92 -2.99 2.50 -20.73
C ILE A 92 -2.60 1.22 -21.48
N LEU A 93 -2.23 0.17 -20.76
CA LEU A 93 -1.92 -1.14 -21.36
C LEU A 93 -3.13 -1.69 -22.11
N PHE A 94 -4.31 -1.61 -21.52
CA PHE A 94 -5.55 -2.10 -22.13
C PHE A 94 -5.85 -1.36 -23.44
N VAL A 95 -5.76 -0.03 -23.46
CA VAL A 95 -5.97 0.77 -24.68
C VAL A 95 -4.91 0.44 -25.74
N PHE A 96 -3.64 0.35 -25.34
CA PHE A 96 -2.53 0.02 -26.23
C PHE A 96 -2.72 -1.34 -26.90
N PHE A 97 -3.07 -2.38 -26.13
CA PHE A 97 -3.34 -3.70 -26.69
C PHE A 97 -4.62 -3.75 -27.51
N SER A 98 -5.69 -3.06 -27.07
CA SER A 98 -6.96 -3.02 -27.80
C SER A 98 -6.80 -2.40 -29.18
N TRP A 99 -6.02 -1.32 -29.31
CA TRP A 99 -5.70 -0.71 -30.60
C TRP A 99 -5.04 -1.72 -31.55
N LYS A 100 -4.09 -2.51 -31.04
CA LYS A 100 -3.38 -3.55 -31.81
C LYS A 100 -4.26 -4.75 -32.12
N LEU A 101 -5.19 -5.12 -31.23
CA LEU A 101 -6.15 -6.19 -31.47
C LEU A 101 -7.14 -5.80 -32.58
N PHE A 102 -7.58 -4.54 -32.61
CA PHE A 102 -8.48 -4.04 -33.66
C PHE A 102 -7.86 -4.14 -35.05
N SER A 103 -6.58 -3.78 -35.21
CA SER A 103 -5.89 -3.88 -36.50
C SER A 103 -5.70 -5.33 -36.98
N LEU A 104 -5.70 -6.29 -36.05
CA LEU A 104 -5.52 -7.72 -36.34
C LEU A 104 -6.83 -8.50 -36.42
N TYR A 105 -7.99 -7.87 -36.27
CA TYR A 105 -9.28 -8.57 -36.15
C TYR A 105 -9.60 -9.53 -37.31
N LYS A 106 -9.20 -9.19 -38.55
CA LYS A 106 -9.41 -10.03 -39.74
C LYS A 106 -8.31 -11.08 -39.96
N ASN A 107 -7.29 -11.11 -39.11
CA ASN A 107 -6.16 -12.03 -39.22
C ASN A 107 -6.50 -13.35 -38.51
N GLU A 108 -6.18 -14.49 -39.12
CA GLU A 108 -6.32 -15.83 -38.52
C GLU A 108 -5.62 -15.96 -37.17
N ARG A 109 -4.55 -15.18 -36.93
CA ARG A 109 -3.79 -15.17 -35.67
C ARG A 109 -4.43 -14.33 -34.57
N PHE A 110 -5.54 -13.64 -34.82
CA PHE A 110 -6.22 -12.78 -33.86
C PHE A 110 -6.46 -13.44 -32.51
N TRP A 111 -6.96 -14.69 -32.52
CA TRP A 111 -7.27 -15.44 -31.31
C TRP A 111 -6.02 -15.77 -30.47
N LEU A 112 -4.91 -16.12 -31.14
CA LEU A 112 -3.64 -16.36 -30.46
C LEU A 112 -3.13 -15.08 -29.79
N TYR A 113 -3.15 -13.95 -30.50
CA TYR A 113 -2.75 -12.65 -29.92
C TYR A 113 -3.64 -12.24 -28.76
N THR A 114 -4.96 -12.41 -28.88
CA THR A 114 -5.92 -12.11 -27.82
C THR A 114 -5.66 -12.94 -26.57
N SER A 115 -5.38 -14.24 -26.73
CA SER A 115 -5.03 -15.14 -25.63
C SER A 115 -3.74 -14.70 -24.92
N ILE A 116 -2.69 -14.36 -25.67
CA ILE A 116 -1.41 -13.87 -25.12
C ILE A 116 -1.63 -12.58 -24.31
N VAL A 117 -2.39 -11.61 -24.85
CA VAL A 117 -2.72 -10.36 -24.15
C VAL A 117 -3.51 -10.66 -22.88
N GLY A 118 -4.51 -11.55 -22.94
CA GLY A 118 -5.29 -11.95 -21.77
C GLY A 118 -4.43 -12.53 -20.66
N VAL A 119 -3.55 -13.48 -20.99
CA VAL A 119 -2.59 -14.06 -20.03
C VAL A 119 -1.67 -12.99 -19.45
N PHE A 120 -1.13 -12.11 -20.28
CA PHE A 120 -0.28 -11.01 -19.83
C PHE A 120 -0.99 -10.09 -18.83
N MET A 121 -2.24 -9.72 -19.10
CA MET A 121 -3.03 -8.85 -18.20
C MET A 121 -3.32 -9.55 -16.87
N ILE A 122 -3.62 -10.85 -16.88
CA ILE A 122 -3.79 -11.64 -15.65
C ILE A 122 -2.50 -11.67 -14.84
N LEU A 123 -1.36 -11.97 -15.49
CA LEU A 123 -0.05 -11.99 -14.84
C LEU A 123 0.31 -10.62 -14.23
N TYR A 124 0.01 -9.52 -14.92
CA TYR A 124 0.21 -8.18 -14.40
C TYR A 124 -0.58 -7.95 -13.10
N VAL A 125 -1.87 -8.29 -13.07
CA VAL A 125 -2.70 -8.15 -11.86
C VAL A 125 -2.16 -9.02 -10.72
N LEU A 126 -1.78 -10.27 -11.01
CA LEU A 126 -1.21 -11.18 -10.01
C LEU A 126 0.11 -10.66 -9.46
N PHE A 127 0.98 -10.14 -10.33
CA PHE A 127 2.25 -9.54 -9.94
C PHE A 127 2.04 -8.34 -8.99
N CYS A 128 1.16 -7.40 -9.35
CA CYS A 128 0.85 -6.26 -8.47
C CYS A 128 0.27 -6.70 -7.12
N LYS A 129 -0.61 -7.72 -7.11
CA LYS A 129 -1.16 -8.28 -5.88
C LYS A 129 -0.07 -8.92 -5.01
N ALA A 130 0.85 -9.66 -5.63
CA ALA A 130 1.97 -10.29 -4.92
C ALA A 130 2.90 -9.24 -4.30
N VAL A 131 3.23 -8.17 -5.05
CA VAL A 131 4.03 -7.04 -4.54
C VAL A 131 3.33 -6.36 -3.36
N TYR A 132 2.03 -6.07 -3.48
CA TYR A 132 1.26 -5.44 -2.42
C TYR A 132 1.18 -6.29 -1.13
N GLU A 133 0.86 -7.58 -1.26
CA GLU A 133 0.77 -8.48 -0.10
C GLU A 133 2.15 -8.74 0.53
N GLY A 134 3.21 -8.83 -0.28
CA GLY A 134 4.58 -8.90 0.19
C GLY A 134 4.93 -7.67 1.05
N GLU A 135 4.64 -6.48 0.54
CA GLU A 135 4.93 -5.24 1.25
C GLU A 135 4.15 -5.09 2.54
N LYS A 136 2.86 -5.39 2.48
CA LYS A 136 1.98 -5.39 3.64
C LYS A 136 2.53 -6.29 4.75
N ARG A 137 3.09 -7.46 4.42
CA ARG A 137 3.72 -8.35 5.41
C ARG A 137 5.00 -7.76 6.00
N ILE A 138 5.83 -7.13 5.17
CA ILE A 138 7.08 -6.50 5.62
C ILE A 138 6.78 -5.35 6.56
N GLN A 139 5.92 -4.40 6.16
CA GLN A 139 5.56 -3.25 7.00
C GLN A 139 4.88 -3.66 8.30
N ARG A 140 4.04 -4.69 8.25
CA ARG A 140 3.43 -5.26 9.45
C ARG A 140 4.51 -5.64 10.45
N LYS A 141 5.49 -6.45 10.04
CA LYS A 141 6.59 -6.88 10.92
C LYS A 141 7.34 -5.68 11.51
N VAL A 142 7.69 -4.71 10.68
CA VAL A 142 8.40 -3.49 11.13
C VAL A 142 7.60 -2.70 12.16
N PHE A 143 6.27 -2.59 12.00
CA PHE A 143 5.45 -1.86 12.97
C PHE A 143 5.29 -2.60 14.28
N PHE A 144 5.06 -3.91 14.24
CA PHE A 144 4.95 -4.71 15.46
C PHE A 144 6.29 -4.80 16.20
N GLU A 145 7.40 -4.97 15.49
CA GLU A 145 8.74 -4.94 16.09
C GLU A 145 9.03 -3.61 16.77
N LYS A 146 8.64 -2.47 16.18
CA LYS A 146 8.79 -1.15 16.81
C LYS A 146 7.89 -0.96 18.03
N LEU A 147 6.68 -1.50 18.01
CA LEU A 147 5.78 -1.48 19.17
C LEU A 147 6.29 -2.37 20.31
N ASP A 148 6.88 -3.52 19.98
CA ASP A 148 7.45 -4.46 20.96
C ASP A 148 8.79 -3.96 21.54
N LEU A 149 9.59 -3.20 20.77
CA LEU A 149 10.90 -2.67 21.20
C LEU A 149 10.82 -1.42 22.09
N GLU A 150 9.72 -0.67 22.09
CA GLU A 150 9.57 0.55 22.91
C GLU A 150 9.35 0.27 24.42
N ILE A 151 9.28 -0.99 24.85
CA ILE A 151 8.97 -1.38 26.24
C ILE A 151 10.23 -1.76 27.05
N ILE A 152 11.41 -1.81 26.42
CA ILE A 152 12.65 -2.28 27.08
C ILE A 152 13.67 -1.16 27.40
N GLU A 153 13.49 0.07 26.88
CA GLU A 153 14.41 1.17 27.22
C GLU A 153 13.86 2.06 28.35
N GLU A 154 13.96 1.57 29.59
CA GLU A 154 14.21 2.39 30.78
C GLU A 154 14.56 1.47 31.98
N SER A 155 15.88 1.28 32.23
CA SER A 155 16.42 0.84 33.54
C SER A 155 17.62 1.69 33.92
#